data_AF-A0A8T8HX88-F1
#
_entry.id   AF-A0A8T8HX88-F1
#
_cell.length_a   1.000
_cell.length_b   1.000
_cell.length_c   1.000
_cell.angle_alpha   90.00
_cell.angle_beta   90.00
_cell.angle_gamma   90.00
#
_symmetry.space_group_name_H-M   'P 1'
#
loop_
_entity.id
_entity.type
_entity.pdbx_description
1 polymer ?
#
loop_
_entity_poly.entity_id
_entity_poly.type
_entity_poly.pdbx_seq_one_letter_code
_entity_poly.pdbx_strand_id
1 'polypeptide(L)'
;MNGNNLSPGRFTGNAVQVGRDVTGDVVFHRPRHASTAWFAFAAVALLGLALVAVWRVDALRVTAVAGAPRPASAAGTGLTATPPGRVPPDPQRALAPLDITTREAVPQTCRHGRVVPETRSTTIPVPQPELGPPDSVLGDGGHVEVTVQGRHGTAVVLHSVRVEVVSRRPPMRGAYLPGICGSSRSPRHFDVDLAQRAPKAVPRPGRDGPTVHPAVPFPFVVSSTDPEVLVFTGLSPDEDVEWRLHLRWSSAGETRETRVDDDGRPFRTTSTRAAEPWCWTYEGLGGNSGWAAPGVLTGEDVHCPG
;
A
#
# COMPACT_ATOMS: atom_id res chain seq x y z
N MET A 1 -22.66 -6.37 -63.71
CA MET A 1 -21.64 -5.79 -64.61
C MET A 1 -20.53 -5.21 -63.75
N ASN A 2 -19.29 -5.68 -64.00
CA ASN A 2 -17.95 -5.19 -63.62
C ASN A 2 -17.65 -4.84 -62.15
N GLY A 3 -16.61 -5.33 -61.47
CA GLY A 3 -15.38 -6.02 -61.88
C GLY A 3 -14.14 -5.13 -61.69
N ASN A 4 -13.29 -5.48 -60.69
CA ASN A 4 -11.80 -5.44 -60.65
C ASN A 4 -11.29 -5.16 -59.22
N ASN A 5 -10.76 -6.15 -58.48
CA ASN A 5 -9.41 -6.75 -58.47
C ASN A 5 -8.28 -5.83 -57.97
N LEU A 6 -7.67 -6.20 -56.82
CA LEU A 6 -6.22 -6.19 -56.57
C LEU A 6 -5.88 -7.19 -55.42
N SER A 7 -4.68 -7.75 -55.53
CA SER A 7 -4.13 -9.04 -55.02
C SER A 7 -3.69 -9.13 -53.53
N PRO A 8 -3.23 -10.31 -53.04
CA PRO A 8 -3.33 -10.75 -51.64
C PRO A 8 -2.04 -10.66 -50.81
N GLY A 9 -2.19 -10.56 -49.49
CA GLY A 9 -1.13 -10.76 -48.49
C GLY A 9 -1.23 -12.14 -47.83
N ARG A 10 -0.15 -12.92 -47.91
CA ARG A 10 0.04 -14.20 -47.18
C ARG A 10 0.24 -13.94 -45.69
N PHE A 11 -0.51 -14.63 -44.84
CA PHE A 11 -0.14 -14.87 -43.44
C PHE A 11 -0.12 -16.38 -43.19
N THR A 12 1.06 -16.89 -42.84
CA THR A 12 1.29 -18.23 -42.30
C THR A 12 1.13 -18.18 -40.78
N GLY A 13 0.22 -19.00 -40.23
CA GLY A 13 0.05 -19.11 -38.78
C GLY A 13 -0.87 -20.28 -38.41
N ASN A 14 -0.26 -21.33 -37.88
CA ASN A 14 -0.80 -22.61 -37.40
C ASN A 14 -2.25 -22.58 -36.90
N ALA A 15 -3.15 -23.21 -37.67
CA ALA A 15 -4.49 -23.55 -37.22
C ALA A 15 -4.46 -24.87 -36.44
N VAL A 16 -4.82 -24.81 -35.15
CA VAL A 16 -5.23 -25.95 -34.35
C VAL A 16 -6.60 -26.40 -34.86
N GLN A 17 -6.69 -27.57 -35.47
CA GLN A 17 -7.96 -28.13 -35.91
C GLN A 17 -8.74 -28.65 -34.70
N VAL A 18 -9.87 -28.01 -34.40
CA VAL A 18 -10.91 -28.53 -33.51
C VAL A 18 -11.97 -29.17 -34.40
N GLY A 19 -11.82 -30.47 -34.68
CA GLY A 19 -12.87 -31.29 -35.27
C GLY A 19 -13.77 -31.86 -34.18
N ARG A 20 -15.03 -31.41 -34.13
CA ARG A 20 -16.09 -32.13 -33.43
C ARG A 20 -16.76 -33.03 -34.45
N ASP A 21 -16.73 -34.34 -34.23
CA ASP A 21 -17.58 -35.27 -34.98
C ASP A 21 -18.75 -35.75 -34.10
N VAL A 22 -19.88 -35.92 -34.77
CA VAL A 22 -21.18 -36.31 -34.24
C VAL A 22 -21.18 -37.82 -34.10
N THR A 23 -20.68 -38.31 -32.99
CA THR A 23 -20.99 -39.62 -32.39
C THR A 23 -20.21 -39.68 -31.09
N GLY A 24 -20.89 -39.47 -29.97
CA GLY A 24 -20.27 -39.48 -28.66
C GLY A 24 -19.73 -40.86 -28.34
N ASP A 25 -18.40 -41.02 -28.42
CA ASP A 25 -17.61 -41.96 -27.62
C ASP A 25 -16.12 -41.59 -27.77
N VAL A 26 -15.51 -41.11 -26.68
CA VAL A 26 -14.06 -40.90 -26.61
C VAL A 26 -13.46 -41.99 -25.74
N VAL A 27 -12.81 -42.94 -26.41
CA VAL A 27 -12.02 -44.04 -25.85
C VAL A 27 -10.70 -43.48 -25.32
N PHE A 28 -10.46 -43.59 -24.01
CA PHE A 28 -9.14 -43.30 -23.43
C PHE A 28 -8.27 -44.57 -23.39
N HIS A 29 -7.22 -44.59 -24.19
CA HIS A 29 -6.14 -45.58 -24.08
C HIS A 29 -5.26 -45.28 -22.85
N ARG A 30 -5.19 -46.25 -21.92
CA ARG A 30 -4.15 -46.30 -20.87
C ARG A 30 -2.86 -46.88 -21.46
N PRO A 31 -1.71 -46.19 -21.40
CA PRO A 31 -0.42 -46.88 -21.44
C PRO A 31 -0.10 -47.47 -20.06
N ARG A 32 0.19 -48.77 -20.08
CA ARG A 32 0.65 -49.59 -18.96
C ARG A 32 2.19 -49.57 -18.89
N HIS A 33 2.70 -49.44 -17.67
CA HIS A 33 3.95 -49.95 -17.09
C HIS A 33 5.29 -49.79 -17.83
N ALA A 34 6.27 -49.18 -17.15
CA ALA A 34 7.59 -49.80 -16.96
C ALA A 34 8.30 -49.18 -15.75
N SER A 35 8.38 -49.95 -14.68
CA SER A 35 9.27 -49.79 -13.54
C SER A 35 10.65 -50.36 -13.88
N THR A 36 11.71 -49.57 -13.79
CA THR A 36 13.10 -50.05 -13.75
C THR A 36 13.94 -49.11 -12.89
N ALA A 37 14.32 -49.61 -11.72
CA ALA A 37 15.41 -49.09 -10.89
C ALA A 37 16.63 -49.98 -11.13
N TRP A 38 17.81 -49.47 -11.51
CA TRP A 38 19.11 -50.11 -11.27
C TRP A 38 20.24 -49.07 -11.22
N PHE A 39 20.78 -48.89 -10.01
CA PHE A 39 22.19 -48.72 -9.57
C PHE A 39 23.24 -47.86 -10.32
N ALA A 40 23.75 -46.89 -9.53
CA ALA A 40 25.16 -46.65 -9.15
C ALA A 40 26.19 -46.11 -10.17
N PHE A 41 26.83 -44.99 -9.81
CA PHE A 41 28.30 -44.85 -9.77
C PHE A 41 28.73 -43.92 -8.62
N ALA A 42 29.82 -44.30 -7.96
CA ALA A 42 30.39 -43.69 -6.77
C ALA A 42 31.58 -42.76 -7.08
N ALA A 43 31.85 -41.88 -6.11
CA ALA A 43 33.17 -41.37 -5.68
C ALA A 43 34.00 -40.45 -6.60
N VAL A 44 34.20 -39.20 -6.16
CA VAL A 44 35.53 -38.55 -6.14
C VAL A 44 35.70 -37.84 -4.80
N ALA A 45 36.79 -38.17 -4.12
CA ALA A 45 37.14 -37.74 -2.77
C ALA A 45 38.06 -36.49 -2.75
N LEU A 46 37.84 -35.67 -1.73
CA LEU A 46 38.81 -34.96 -0.86
C LEU A 46 40.01 -34.19 -1.44
N LEU A 47 40.02 -32.89 -1.16
CA LEU A 47 41.16 -31.98 -0.87
C LEU A 47 40.53 -30.67 -0.35
N GLY A 48 40.85 -30.02 0.76
CA GLY A 48 41.80 -30.22 1.84
C GLY A 48 41.66 -29.06 2.86
N LEU A 49 41.86 -29.40 4.14
CA LEU A 49 42.44 -28.59 5.22
C LEU A 49 41.91 -27.18 5.57
N ALA A 50 41.21 -27.16 6.71
CA ALA A 50 41.54 -26.42 7.93
C ALA A 50 41.94 -24.92 7.84
N LEU A 51 41.03 -24.05 8.30
CA LEU A 51 41.38 -22.82 9.00
C LEU A 51 40.44 -22.62 10.19
N VAL A 52 40.88 -23.10 11.35
CA VAL A 52 40.36 -22.71 12.67
C VAL A 52 40.98 -21.35 12.99
N ALA A 53 40.22 -20.27 12.83
CA ALA A 53 40.65 -18.95 13.29
C ALA A 53 40.26 -18.78 14.77
N VAL A 54 41.19 -19.16 15.65
CA VAL A 54 41.20 -18.76 17.06
C VAL A 54 41.50 -17.26 17.13
N TRP A 55 40.55 -16.46 17.63
CA TRP A 55 40.82 -15.08 18.05
C TRP A 55 40.78 -15.00 19.59
N ARG A 56 41.97 -15.09 20.17
CA ARG A 56 42.41 -14.56 21.47
C ARG A 56 43.82 -14.03 21.14
N VAL A 57 44.27 -12.81 21.42
CA VAL A 57 44.30 -11.97 22.64
C VAL A 57 44.54 -10.52 22.09
N ASP A 58 44.04 -9.43 22.66
CA ASP A 58 44.79 -8.66 23.65
C ASP A 58 43.88 -7.70 24.42
N ALA A 59 43.77 -7.94 25.73
CA ALA A 59 43.23 -6.99 26.68
C ALA A 59 44.35 -6.00 27.02
N LEU A 60 44.33 -4.83 26.39
CA LEU A 60 45.15 -3.70 26.81
C LEU A 60 44.73 -3.30 28.23
N ARG A 61 45.60 -3.58 29.20
CA ARG A 61 45.56 -2.95 30.52
C ARG A 61 45.94 -1.49 30.35
N VAL A 62 44.94 -0.61 30.35
CA VAL A 62 45.17 0.82 30.55
C VAL A 62 45.35 1.02 32.05
N THR A 63 46.59 1.28 32.45
CA THR A 63 46.94 1.81 33.77
C THR A 63 46.23 3.13 33.99
N ALA A 64 45.37 3.20 35.00
CA ALA A 64 44.78 4.43 35.49
C ALA A 64 45.89 5.35 36.03
N VAL A 65 46.17 6.45 35.31
CA VAL A 65 46.87 7.61 35.86
C VAL A 65 45.79 8.57 36.35
N ALA A 66 45.75 8.76 37.67
CA ALA A 66 44.94 9.78 38.29
C ALA A 66 45.39 11.17 37.80
N GLY A 67 44.47 11.89 37.17
CA GLY A 67 44.66 13.26 36.74
C GLY A 67 43.31 13.89 36.45
N ALA A 68 42.67 14.43 37.48
CA ALA A 68 41.48 15.25 37.33
C ALA A 68 41.85 16.59 36.67
N PRO A 69 41.11 16.98 35.63
CA PRO A 69 40.59 18.33 35.61
C PRO A 69 39.07 18.33 35.37
N ARG A 70 38.42 19.12 36.21
CA ARG A 70 37.00 19.48 36.25
C ARG A 70 36.47 19.86 34.86
N PRO A 71 35.43 19.20 34.30
CA PRO A 71 34.70 19.75 33.17
C PRO A 71 33.66 20.75 33.67
N ALA A 72 33.83 22.00 33.24
CA ALA A 72 32.81 23.01 33.30
C ALA A 72 31.59 22.56 32.48
N SER A 73 30.43 22.79 33.06
CA SER A 73 29.11 22.58 32.45
C SER A 73 29.01 23.29 31.09
N ALA A 74 28.75 22.52 30.04
CA ALA A 74 28.19 23.02 28.80
C ALA A 74 27.05 22.09 28.39
N ALA A 75 25.92 22.26 29.06
CA ALA A 75 24.64 21.71 28.64
C ALA A 75 24.22 22.43 27.34
N GLY A 76 24.67 21.89 26.20
CA GLY A 76 24.14 22.21 24.88
C GLY A 76 23.12 21.15 24.49
N THR A 77 21.96 21.13 25.17
CA THR A 77 20.86 20.25 24.79
C THR A 77 20.17 20.84 23.55
N GLY A 78 20.69 20.50 22.37
CA GLY A 78 19.94 20.62 21.13
C GLY A 78 18.82 19.57 21.11
N LEU A 79 17.73 19.84 21.83
CA LEU A 79 16.49 19.10 21.66
C LEU A 79 15.90 19.52 20.31
N THR A 80 16.14 18.71 19.29
CA THR A 80 15.31 18.70 18.09
C THR A 80 13.90 18.37 18.57
N ALA A 81 13.06 19.39 18.72
CA ALA A 81 11.68 19.22 19.16
C ALA A 81 10.95 18.37 18.11
N THR A 82 10.62 17.12 18.48
CA THR A 82 9.72 16.28 17.69
C THR A 82 8.41 17.06 17.50
N PRO A 83 7.92 17.23 16.25
CA PRO A 83 6.64 17.88 16.02
C PRO A 83 5.53 17.19 16.81
N PRO A 84 4.56 17.93 17.38
CA PRO A 84 3.45 17.33 18.12
C PRO A 84 2.75 16.28 17.26
N GLY A 85 2.53 15.09 17.84
CA GLY A 85 1.83 13.97 17.17
C GLY A 85 2.72 12.95 16.47
N ARG A 86 4.03 13.17 16.29
CA ARG A 86 4.94 12.13 15.80
C ARG A 86 5.36 11.21 16.95
N VAL A 87 4.98 9.94 16.86
CA VAL A 87 5.48 8.90 17.77
C VAL A 87 6.79 8.37 17.21
N PRO A 88 7.81 8.06 18.04
CA PRO A 88 9.03 7.43 17.58
C PRO A 88 8.75 6.19 16.71
N PRO A 89 9.59 5.94 15.68
CA PRO A 89 9.48 4.73 14.88
C PRO A 89 9.47 3.50 15.79
N ASP A 90 8.62 2.52 15.48
CA ASP A 90 8.60 1.25 16.20
C ASP A 90 9.99 0.57 16.08
N PRO A 91 10.73 0.36 17.18
CA PRO A 91 12.02 -0.33 17.15
C PRO A 91 11.93 -1.72 16.52
N GLN A 92 10.75 -2.36 16.59
CA GLN A 92 10.54 -3.67 16.00
C GLN A 92 10.43 -3.63 14.47
N ARG A 93 10.06 -2.49 13.87
CA ARG A 93 10.00 -2.31 12.41
C ARG A 93 11.39 -2.41 11.77
N ALA A 94 12.42 -1.86 12.41
CA ALA A 94 13.79 -1.90 11.91
C ALA A 94 14.42 -3.31 11.93
N LEU A 95 13.89 -4.20 12.76
CA LEU A 95 14.37 -5.58 12.92
C LEU A 95 13.48 -6.60 12.17
N ALA A 96 12.43 -6.14 11.48
CA ALA A 96 11.49 -7.02 10.80
C ALA A 96 12.08 -7.53 9.46
N PRO A 97 11.85 -8.81 9.09
CA PRO A 97 12.29 -9.39 7.82
C PRO A 97 11.44 -8.91 6.63
N LEU A 98 10.70 -7.83 6.79
CA LEU A 98 9.80 -7.23 5.82
C LEU A 98 10.03 -5.72 5.75
N ASP A 99 9.72 -5.15 4.60
CA ASP A 99 9.57 -3.72 4.40
C ASP A 99 8.09 -3.39 4.28
N ILE A 100 7.71 -2.23 4.82
CA ILE A 100 6.34 -1.72 4.73
C ILE A 100 6.44 -0.29 4.25
N THR A 101 5.78 0.02 3.14
CA THR A 101 5.59 1.40 2.70
C THR A 101 4.10 1.71 2.71
N THR A 102 3.79 2.96 3.04
CA THR A 102 2.43 3.47 3.12
C THR A 102 2.31 4.68 2.22
N ARG A 103 1.19 4.78 1.52
CA ARG A 103 0.81 5.97 0.78
C ARG A 103 -0.69 6.11 0.74
N GLU A 104 -1.17 7.34 0.58
CA GLU A 104 -2.56 7.53 0.21
C GLU A 104 -2.77 6.99 -1.22
N ALA A 105 -3.84 6.23 -1.43
CA ALA A 105 -4.10 5.58 -2.70
C ALA A 105 -5.09 6.39 -3.55
N VAL A 106 -4.87 6.45 -4.87
CA VAL A 106 -5.89 6.91 -5.81
C VAL A 106 -6.92 5.79 -6.03
N PRO A 107 -8.20 5.99 -5.70
CA PRO A 107 -9.20 4.94 -5.73
C PRO A 107 -9.71 4.58 -7.13
N GLN A 108 -10.31 3.38 -7.20
CA GLN A 108 -11.19 2.94 -8.30
C GLN A 108 -12.56 3.62 -8.32
N THR A 109 -13.05 4.05 -7.16
CA THR A 109 -14.40 4.63 -7.05
C THR A 109 -14.32 6.12 -6.76
N CYS A 110 -15.30 6.87 -7.26
CA CYS A 110 -15.38 8.32 -7.13
C CYS A 110 -15.88 8.79 -5.74
N ARG A 111 -15.94 7.91 -4.73
CA ARG A 111 -16.44 8.20 -3.38
C ARG A 111 -15.32 8.49 -2.38
N HIS A 112 -14.31 9.21 -2.84
CA HIS A 112 -13.15 9.57 -2.04
C HIS A 112 -12.88 11.04 -2.30
N GLY A 113 -12.10 11.67 -1.43
CA GLY A 113 -11.71 13.05 -1.60
C GLY A 113 -10.92 13.48 -0.39
N ARG A 114 -10.61 14.77 -0.34
CA ARG A 114 -9.87 15.35 0.79
C ARG A 114 -10.64 16.53 1.33
N VAL A 115 -10.61 16.70 2.64
CA VAL A 115 -11.08 17.92 3.29
C VAL A 115 -9.86 18.80 3.55
N VAL A 116 -9.87 19.98 2.95
CA VAL A 116 -8.89 21.03 3.23
C VAL A 116 -9.45 21.89 4.36
N PRO A 117 -8.65 22.22 5.39
CA PRO A 117 -9.06 23.14 6.43
C PRO A 117 -9.59 24.45 5.86
N GLU A 118 -10.50 25.08 6.58
CA GLU A 118 -11.12 26.34 6.18
C GLU A 118 -10.07 27.41 5.85
N THR A 119 -10.21 28.03 4.68
CA THR A 119 -9.27 28.99 4.11
C THR A 119 -10.00 30.21 3.59
N ARG A 120 -9.33 31.37 3.60
CA ARG A 120 -9.85 32.61 2.98
C ARG A 120 -9.70 32.61 1.46
N SER A 121 -8.86 31.73 0.92
CA SER A 121 -8.75 31.58 -0.53
C SER A 121 -10.05 30.98 -1.06
N THR A 122 -10.52 31.46 -2.21
CA THR A 122 -11.68 30.90 -2.92
C THR A 122 -11.26 29.91 -4.01
N THR A 123 -9.95 29.72 -4.19
CA THR A 123 -9.35 28.81 -5.16
C THR A 123 -8.16 28.07 -4.55
N ILE A 124 -7.94 26.83 -4.99
CA ILE A 124 -6.81 25.99 -4.60
C ILE A 124 -6.19 25.44 -5.89
N PRO A 125 -5.04 25.99 -6.33
CA PRO A 125 -4.28 25.43 -7.43
C PRO A 125 -3.83 24.00 -7.08
N VAL A 126 -3.72 23.12 -8.07
CA VAL A 126 -3.13 21.80 -7.88
C VAL A 126 -1.66 21.86 -8.27
N PRO A 127 -0.72 21.95 -7.32
CA PRO A 127 0.70 21.96 -7.68
C PRO A 127 1.14 20.61 -8.26
N GLN A 128 0.54 19.48 -7.80
CA GLN A 128 0.75 18.11 -8.31
C GLN A 128 -0.50 17.26 -8.00
N PRO A 129 -1.14 16.59 -8.98
CA PRO A 129 -2.39 15.84 -8.77
C PRO A 129 -2.31 14.75 -7.71
N GLU A 130 -1.12 14.20 -7.48
CA GLU A 130 -0.92 13.00 -6.65
C GLU A 130 -0.72 13.28 -5.17
N LEU A 131 -0.27 14.48 -4.78
CA LEU A 131 0.06 14.80 -3.38
C LEU A 131 -1.08 15.51 -2.63
N GLY A 132 -2.14 15.92 -3.32
CA GLY A 132 -3.22 16.72 -2.75
C GLY A 132 -2.75 18.07 -2.17
N PRO A 133 -3.66 18.94 -1.72
CA PRO A 133 -3.27 20.18 -1.09
C PRO A 133 -2.56 19.94 0.26
N PRO A 134 -1.63 20.81 0.67
CA PRO A 134 -1.06 20.79 2.01
C PRO A 134 -2.15 20.78 3.10
N ASP A 135 -1.87 20.09 4.21
CA ASP A 135 -2.74 19.97 5.40
C ASP A 135 -4.13 19.36 5.16
N SER A 136 -4.38 18.82 3.96
CA SER A 136 -5.63 18.16 3.63
C SER A 136 -5.71 16.76 4.22
N VAL A 137 -6.90 16.40 4.70
CA VAL A 137 -7.17 15.12 5.36
C VAL A 137 -8.02 14.24 4.44
N LEU A 138 -7.78 12.93 4.43
CA LEU A 138 -8.63 11.98 3.72
C LEU A 138 -10.08 12.10 4.20
N GLY A 139 -11.01 12.29 3.26
CA GLY A 139 -12.44 12.25 3.52
C GLY A 139 -12.93 10.82 3.78
N ASP A 140 -14.15 10.69 4.28
CA ASP A 140 -14.88 9.42 4.36
C ASP A 140 -14.76 8.61 3.07
N GLY A 141 -14.43 7.33 3.20
CA GLY A 141 -14.08 6.46 2.08
C GLY A 141 -12.58 6.41 1.80
N GLY A 142 -11.79 7.41 2.22
CA GLY A 142 -10.36 7.56 1.90
C GLY A 142 -9.52 6.29 1.98
N HIS A 143 -8.61 6.11 1.01
CA HIS A 143 -7.77 4.92 0.88
C HIS A 143 -6.37 5.11 1.43
N VAL A 144 -5.95 4.17 2.27
CA VAL A 144 -4.55 3.97 2.67
C VAL A 144 -4.04 2.72 1.99
N GLU A 145 -3.03 2.86 1.14
CA GLU A 145 -2.31 1.74 0.54
C GLU A 145 -1.12 1.37 1.42
N VAL A 146 -1.02 0.08 1.72
CA VAL A 146 0.08 -0.52 2.46
C VAL A 146 0.71 -1.58 1.55
N THR A 147 1.93 -1.33 1.10
CA THR A 147 2.73 -2.33 0.38
C THR A 147 3.60 -3.05 1.39
N VAL A 148 3.55 -4.39 1.38
CA VAL A 148 4.35 -5.25 2.25
C VAL A 148 5.21 -6.15 1.37
N GLN A 149 6.52 -6.14 1.61
CA GLN A 149 7.49 -6.93 0.84
C GLN A 149 8.45 -7.64 1.79
N GLY A 150 8.79 -8.90 1.52
CA GLY A 150 9.86 -9.57 2.26
C GLY A 150 11.23 -8.96 1.92
N ARG A 151 12.11 -8.75 2.90
CA ARG A 151 13.47 -8.21 2.64
C ARG A 151 14.43 -9.24 2.06
N HIS A 152 14.20 -10.52 2.34
CA HIS A 152 15.09 -11.62 2.00
C HIS A 152 14.32 -12.79 1.37
N GLY A 153 15.02 -13.86 0.97
CA GLY A 153 14.41 -15.04 0.36
C GLY A 153 13.53 -15.88 1.30
N THR A 154 13.49 -15.58 2.60
CA THR A 154 12.59 -16.24 3.55
C THR A 154 11.18 -15.67 3.42
N ALA A 155 10.22 -16.53 3.11
CA ALA A 155 8.82 -16.15 3.05
C ALA A 155 8.33 -15.57 4.39
N VAL A 156 7.46 -14.56 4.30
CA VAL A 156 6.77 -13.97 5.45
C VAL A 156 5.28 -14.22 5.28
N VAL A 157 4.64 -14.75 6.32
CA VAL A 157 3.18 -14.96 6.35
C VAL A 157 2.54 -13.82 7.13
N LEU A 158 1.65 -13.09 6.48
CA LEU A 158 0.83 -12.05 7.09
C LEU A 158 -0.45 -12.71 7.62
N HIS A 159 -0.65 -12.72 8.92
CA HIS A 159 -1.74 -13.49 9.56
C HIS A 159 -3.02 -12.70 9.72
N SER A 160 -2.90 -11.43 10.09
CA SER A 160 -4.05 -10.57 10.34
C SER A 160 -3.61 -9.13 10.48
N VAL A 161 -4.58 -8.23 10.40
CA VAL A 161 -4.41 -6.83 10.75
C VAL A 161 -5.44 -6.41 11.78
N ARG A 162 -5.02 -5.65 12.77
CA ARG A 162 -5.88 -5.02 13.77
C ARG A 162 -5.86 -3.52 13.57
N VAL A 163 -7.02 -2.89 13.79
CA VAL A 163 -7.16 -1.44 13.74
C VAL A 163 -7.15 -0.89 15.15
N GLU A 164 -6.36 0.15 15.36
CA GLU A 164 -6.34 0.94 16.59
C GLU A 164 -6.87 2.34 16.29
N VAL A 165 -7.92 2.77 16.99
CA VAL A 165 -8.34 4.17 16.98
C VAL A 165 -7.54 4.93 18.03
N VAL A 166 -6.81 5.95 17.59
CA VAL A 166 -5.92 6.76 18.42
C VAL A 166 -6.68 7.94 19.03
N SER A 167 -7.47 8.64 18.22
CA SER A 167 -8.28 9.78 18.69
C SER A 167 -9.53 9.97 17.84
N ARG A 168 -10.53 10.64 18.42
CA ARG A 168 -11.78 11.05 17.77
C ARG A 168 -12.06 12.52 18.06
N ARG A 169 -12.55 13.24 17.06
CA ARG A 169 -12.87 14.68 17.12
C ARG A 169 -14.12 14.96 16.27
N PRO A 170 -14.77 16.12 16.44
CA PRO A 170 -15.76 16.59 15.48
C PRO A 170 -15.17 16.63 14.06
N PRO A 171 -15.98 16.37 13.02
CA PRO A 171 -15.54 16.45 11.63
C PRO A 171 -14.84 17.75 11.31
N MET A 172 -13.81 17.66 10.46
CA MET A 172 -13.16 18.82 9.90
C MET A 172 -14.14 19.61 9.01
N ARG A 173 -14.15 20.93 9.20
CA ARG A 173 -14.83 21.89 8.33
C ARG A 173 -13.85 22.42 7.29
N GLY A 174 -14.39 22.98 6.21
CA GLY A 174 -13.62 23.62 5.15
C GLY A 174 -14.07 23.15 3.78
N ALA A 175 -13.13 23.01 2.86
CA ALA A 175 -13.40 22.63 1.48
C ALA A 175 -13.29 21.11 1.30
N TYR A 176 -14.36 20.46 0.87
CA TYR A 176 -14.31 19.08 0.38
C TYR A 176 -13.96 19.08 -1.10
N LEU A 177 -12.84 18.43 -1.42
CA LEU A 177 -12.32 18.25 -2.76
C LEU A 177 -12.55 16.79 -3.18
N PRO A 178 -13.58 16.50 -3.99
CA PRO A 178 -13.80 15.17 -4.53
C PRO A 178 -12.55 14.62 -5.21
N GLY A 179 -12.23 13.36 -4.96
CA GLY A 179 -11.14 12.66 -5.63
C GLY A 179 -11.44 12.49 -7.11
N ILE A 180 -10.42 12.68 -7.94
CA ILE A 180 -10.49 12.34 -9.36
C ILE A 180 -10.36 10.83 -9.48
N CYS A 181 -11.30 10.21 -10.18
CA CYS A 181 -11.35 8.75 -10.30
C CYS A 181 -10.23 8.26 -11.24
N GLY A 182 -9.47 7.27 -10.79
CA GLY A 182 -8.39 6.66 -11.58
C GLY A 182 -8.78 5.30 -12.16
N SER A 183 -7.93 4.80 -13.07
CA SER A 183 -8.00 3.45 -13.64
C SER A 183 -6.88 2.55 -13.09
N SER A 184 -6.71 2.48 -11.76
CA SER A 184 -5.85 1.45 -11.14
C SER A 184 -6.44 0.02 -11.30
N ARG A 185 -5.64 -1.02 -11.10
CA ARG A 185 -6.15 -2.40 -10.92
C ARG A 185 -6.47 -2.61 -9.45
N SER A 186 -7.41 -3.49 -9.13
CA SER A 186 -7.89 -3.72 -7.78
C SER A 186 -6.90 -4.54 -6.96
N PRO A 187 -6.23 -3.95 -5.96
CA PRO A 187 -5.48 -4.69 -4.95
C PRO A 187 -6.42 -5.44 -3.98
N ARG A 188 -5.88 -5.96 -2.89
CA ARG A 188 -6.69 -6.53 -1.79
C ARG A 188 -7.35 -5.39 -1.01
N HIS A 189 -8.68 -5.33 -1.00
CA HIS A 189 -9.43 -4.26 -0.35
C HIS A 189 -9.99 -4.66 1.01
N PHE A 190 -9.95 -3.74 1.96
CA PHE A 190 -10.54 -3.88 3.29
C PHE A 190 -11.29 -2.62 3.67
N ASP A 191 -12.56 -2.74 4.02
CA ASP A 191 -13.29 -1.65 4.67
C ASP A 191 -12.98 -1.63 6.16
N VAL A 192 -12.80 -0.42 6.69
CA VAL A 192 -12.59 -0.16 8.11
C VAL A 192 -13.66 0.80 8.58
N ASP A 193 -14.70 0.29 9.22
CA ASP A 193 -15.75 1.10 9.86
C ASP A 193 -15.22 1.77 11.14
N LEU A 194 -14.77 3.01 11.00
CA LEU A 194 -14.18 3.79 12.08
C LEU A 194 -15.24 4.30 13.06
N ALA A 195 -16.53 4.26 12.75
CA ALA A 195 -17.59 4.60 13.71
C ALA A 195 -17.71 3.56 14.84
N GLN A 196 -17.20 2.34 14.62
CA GLN A 196 -17.22 1.29 15.64
C GLN A 196 -16.17 1.53 16.74
N ARG A 197 -16.50 1.12 17.97
CA ARG A 197 -15.57 1.19 19.11
C ARG A 197 -14.31 0.35 18.90
N ALA A 198 -14.44 -0.80 18.22
CA ALA A 198 -13.35 -1.69 17.86
C ALA A 198 -13.44 -2.02 16.36
N PRO A 199 -12.94 -1.11 15.49
CA PRO A 199 -13.01 -1.30 14.05
C PRO A 199 -12.31 -2.58 13.60
N LYS A 200 -12.86 -3.20 12.56
CA LYS A 200 -12.28 -4.38 11.92
C LYS A 200 -12.01 -4.07 10.46
N ALA A 201 -10.89 -4.59 9.95
CA ALA A 201 -10.63 -4.63 8.52
C ALA A 201 -11.43 -5.78 7.91
N VAL A 202 -12.47 -5.45 7.14
CA VAL A 202 -13.36 -6.43 6.50
C VAL A 202 -13.02 -6.53 5.02
N PRO A 203 -12.62 -7.71 4.50
CA PRO A 203 -12.23 -7.85 3.10
C PRO A 203 -13.42 -7.56 2.20
N ARG A 204 -13.18 -6.81 1.12
CA ARG A 204 -14.18 -6.46 0.11
C ARG A 204 -13.78 -6.97 -1.26
N PRO A 205 -14.76 -7.31 -2.13
CA PRO A 205 -14.48 -7.62 -3.52
C PRO A 205 -13.82 -6.42 -4.22
N GLY A 206 -12.76 -6.67 -4.97
CA GLY A 206 -12.19 -5.69 -5.89
C GLY A 206 -13.03 -5.57 -7.17
N ARG A 207 -12.87 -4.49 -7.92
CA ARG A 207 -13.54 -4.31 -9.22
C ARG A 207 -12.64 -3.59 -10.22
N ASP A 208 -12.38 -4.25 -11.35
CA ASP A 208 -11.66 -3.68 -12.49
C ASP A 208 -12.64 -3.56 -13.66
N GLY A 209 -13.24 -2.39 -13.81
CA GLY A 209 -14.32 -2.16 -14.78
C GLY A 209 -15.51 -3.11 -14.57
N PRO A 210 -15.85 -3.98 -15.54
CA PRO A 210 -16.92 -4.96 -15.38
C PRO A 210 -16.52 -6.17 -14.52
N THR A 211 -15.22 -6.43 -14.34
CA THR A 211 -14.72 -7.62 -13.65
C THR A 211 -14.73 -7.41 -12.14
N VAL A 212 -15.30 -8.37 -11.41
CA VAL A 212 -15.29 -8.40 -9.94
C VAL A 212 -14.29 -9.45 -9.46
N HIS A 213 -13.37 -9.05 -8.60
CA HIS A 213 -12.42 -9.93 -7.94
C HIS A 213 -12.94 -10.33 -6.56
N PRO A 214 -12.77 -11.60 -6.14
CA PRO A 214 -13.29 -12.05 -4.85
C PRO A 214 -12.66 -11.28 -3.68
N ALA A 215 -13.43 -11.12 -2.60
CA ALA A 215 -12.90 -10.68 -1.32
C ALA A 215 -12.00 -11.78 -0.75
N VAL A 216 -10.69 -11.50 -0.63
CA VAL A 216 -9.74 -12.47 -0.08
C VAL A 216 -9.35 -12.03 1.33
N PRO A 217 -9.68 -12.83 2.37
CA PRO A 217 -9.22 -12.55 3.73
C PRO A 217 -7.75 -12.94 3.90
N PHE A 218 -7.14 -12.46 4.99
CA PHE A 218 -5.89 -13.02 5.49
C PHE A 218 -6.01 -14.54 5.74
N PRO A 219 -4.91 -15.31 5.63
CA PRO A 219 -3.51 -14.86 5.52
C PRO A 219 -3.00 -14.59 4.10
N PHE A 220 -1.88 -13.85 4.00
CA PHE A 220 -1.12 -13.62 2.76
C PHE A 220 0.33 -14.05 2.92
N VAL A 221 1.02 -14.31 1.81
CA VAL A 221 2.44 -14.65 1.80
C VAL A 221 3.17 -13.63 0.94
N VAL A 222 4.25 -13.06 1.48
CA VAL A 222 5.10 -12.11 0.74
C VAL A 222 6.54 -12.59 0.69
N SER A 223 7.25 -12.13 -0.34
CA SER A 223 8.68 -12.35 -0.51
C SER A 223 9.35 -11.10 -1.10
N SER A 224 10.65 -11.16 -1.35
CA SER A 224 11.37 -10.09 -2.04
C SER A 224 10.95 -9.91 -3.49
N THR A 225 10.38 -10.93 -4.13
CA THR A 225 9.95 -10.91 -5.54
C THR A 225 8.43 -10.90 -5.70
N ASP A 226 7.69 -11.04 -4.61
CA ASP A 226 6.24 -11.12 -4.59
C ASP A 226 5.71 -10.24 -3.44
N PRO A 227 5.64 -8.90 -3.66
CA PRO A 227 5.06 -7.98 -2.70
C PRO A 227 3.53 -8.06 -2.72
N GLU A 228 2.91 -7.80 -1.57
CA GLU A 228 1.46 -7.66 -1.47
C GLU A 228 1.07 -6.20 -1.25
N VAL A 229 0.04 -5.76 -1.97
CA VAL A 229 -0.55 -4.42 -1.84
C VAL A 229 -1.92 -4.57 -1.19
N LEU A 230 -2.08 -3.98 -0.01
CA LEU A 230 -3.31 -3.99 0.78
C LEU A 230 -3.87 -2.57 0.84
N VAL A 231 -5.14 -2.38 0.49
CA VAL A 231 -5.82 -1.09 0.55
C VAL A 231 -6.87 -1.11 1.64
N PHE A 232 -6.77 -0.14 2.56
CA PHE A 232 -7.69 0.06 3.66
C PHE A 232 -8.53 1.32 3.42
N THR A 233 -9.85 1.13 3.36
CA THR A 233 -10.85 2.17 3.14
C THR A 233 -11.39 2.62 4.50
N GLY A 234 -11.00 3.81 4.95
CA GLY A 234 -11.47 4.38 6.22
C GLY A 234 -12.87 4.95 6.07
N LEU A 235 -13.85 4.39 6.79
CA LEU A 235 -15.23 4.84 6.79
C LEU A 235 -15.52 5.59 8.09
N SER A 236 -15.64 6.91 8.00
CA SER A 236 -15.96 7.80 9.13
C SER A 236 -17.10 8.75 8.76
N PRO A 237 -18.36 8.32 8.92
CA PRO A 237 -19.51 9.07 8.42
C PRO A 237 -19.72 10.41 9.13
N ASP A 238 -19.30 10.53 10.39
CA ASP A 238 -19.68 11.64 11.28
C ASP A 238 -18.55 12.17 12.17
N GLU A 239 -17.31 11.68 12.04
CA GLU A 239 -16.20 12.06 12.91
C GLU A 239 -14.90 12.28 12.15
N ASP A 240 -13.97 13.01 12.78
CA ASP A 240 -12.56 13.03 12.43
C ASP A 240 -11.81 12.05 13.33
N VAL A 241 -11.22 11.03 12.72
CA VAL A 241 -10.63 9.88 13.42
C VAL A 241 -9.18 9.72 13.01
N GLU A 242 -8.30 9.67 14.01
CA GLU A 242 -6.92 9.23 13.85
C GLU A 242 -6.82 7.75 14.20
N TRP A 243 -6.19 6.97 13.34
CA TRP A 243 -6.14 5.52 13.46
C TRP A 243 -4.82 4.93 12.93
N ARG A 244 -4.51 3.71 13.36
CA ARG A 244 -3.31 2.96 12.96
C ARG A 244 -3.65 1.51 12.71
N LEU A 245 -2.77 0.84 11.99
CA LEU A 245 -2.84 -0.59 11.72
C LEU A 245 -1.75 -1.32 12.51
N HIS A 246 -2.07 -2.52 12.96
CA HIS A 246 -1.15 -3.44 13.62
C HIS A 246 -1.15 -4.75 12.82
N LEU A 247 -0.08 -4.98 12.06
CA LEU A 247 0.05 -6.12 11.18
C LEU A 247 0.75 -7.27 11.91
N ARG A 248 0.04 -8.38 12.14
CA ARG A 248 0.60 -9.59 12.73
C ARG A 248 1.17 -10.48 11.64
N TRP A 249 2.41 -10.92 11.79
CA TRP A 249 3.11 -11.70 10.79
C TRP A 249 4.04 -12.74 11.43
N SER A 250 4.45 -13.74 10.65
CA SER A 250 5.51 -14.68 11.05
C SER A 250 6.53 -14.91 9.96
N SER A 251 7.78 -15.12 10.35
CA SER A 251 8.86 -15.55 9.46
C SER A 251 9.90 -16.34 10.27
N ALA A 252 10.47 -17.38 9.67
CA ALA A 252 11.50 -18.23 10.29
C ALA A 252 11.17 -18.73 11.72
N GLY A 253 9.89 -19.00 12.02
CA GLY A 253 9.44 -19.49 13.33
C GLY A 253 9.16 -18.41 14.38
N GLU A 254 9.47 -17.14 14.10
CA GLU A 254 9.06 -16.02 14.94
C GLU A 254 7.72 -15.45 14.50
N THR A 255 6.87 -15.09 15.47
CA THR A 255 5.65 -14.31 15.23
C THR A 255 5.81 -12.96 15.90
N ARG A 256 5.56 -11.89 15.15
CA ARG A 256 5.62 -10.52 15.65
C ARG A 256 4.44 -9.72 15.15
N GLU A 257 4.32 -8.51 15.65
CA GLU A 257 3.37 -7.51 15.19
C GLU A 257 4.12 -6.23 14.90
N THR A 258 3.75 -5.55 13.82
CA THR A 258 4.39 -4.30 13.40
C THR A 258 3.34 -3.22 13.25
N ARG A 259 3.62 -2.06 13.85
CA ARG A 259 2.79 -0.87 13.67
C ARG A 259 2.95 -0.33 12.25
N VAL A 260 1.83 -0.04 11.61
CA VAL A 260 1.75 0.56 10.28
C VAL A 260 0.99 1.87 10.42
N ASP A 261 1.70 2.95 10.07
CA ASP A 261 1.30 4.35 10.23
C ASP A 261 2.00 5.20 9.16
N ASP A 262 1.66 6.48 9.07
CA ASP A 262 2.29 7.44 8.15
C ASP A 262 3.56 8.04 8.80
N ASP A 263 4.67 7.31 8.70
CA ASP A 263 6.00 7.72 9.21
C ASP A 263 5.99 8.27 10.65
N GLY A 264 5.33 7.51 11.53
CA GLY A 264 5.17 7.80 12.95
C GLY A 264 3.91 8.59 13.30
N ARG A 265 3.08 8.97 12.32
CA ARG A 265 1.80 9.66 12.50
C ARG A 265 0.64 8.70 12.23
N PRO A 266 -0.43 8.70 13.05
CA PRO A 266 -1.64 7.98 12.68
C PRO A 266 -2.16 8.43 11.30
N PHE A 267 -2.79 7.51 10.57
CA PHE A 267 -3.67 7.88 9.48
C PHE A 267 -4.81 8.73 10.03
N ARG A 268 -5.36 9.63 9.22
CA ARG A 268 -6.48 10.48 9.62
C ARG A 268 -7.56 10.46 8.56
N THR A 269 -8.79 10.22 8.98
CA THR A 269 -9.97 10.20 8.12
C THR A 269 -11.05 11.08 8.74
N THR A 270 -11.63 11.99 7.97
CA THR A 270 -12.71 12.87 8.44
C THR A 270 -13.97 12.69 7.62
N SER A 271 -15.13 12.80 8.28
CA SER A 271 -16.40 12.96 7.57
C SER A 271 -16.35 14.13 6.59
N THR A 272 -16.96 13.94 5.43
CA THR A 272 -17.13 14.97 4.40
C THR A 272 -18.41 15.77 4.60
N ARG A 273 -19.31 15.36 5.51
CA ARG A 273 -20.63 15.98 5.72
C ARG A 273 -20.58 17.39 6.33
N ALA A 274 -19.49 17.72 7.01
CA ALA A 274 -19.28 19.04 7.63
C ALA A 274 -18.45 20.00 6.76
N ALA A 275 -18.03 19.55 5.58
CA ALA A 275 -17.24 20.32 4.63
C ALA A 275 -18.09 20.73 3.43
N GLU A 276 -17.80 21.90 2.88
CA GLU A 276 -18.49 22.41 1.70
C GLU A 276 -17.86 21.80 0.44
N PRO A 277 -18.64 21.17 -0.44
CA PRO A 277 -18.10 20.57 -1.65
C PRO A 277 -17.66 21.64 -2.66
N TRP A 278 -16.43 21.54 -3.15
CA TRP A 278 -15.86 22.47 -4.13
C TRP A 278 -15.83 21.88 -5.54
N CYS A 279 -15.74 22.77 -6.53
CA CYS A 279 -15.77 22.39 -7.94
C CYS A 279 -14.36 22.30 -8.55
N TRP A 280 -14.17 21.34 -9.44
CA TRP A 280 -12.95 21.19 -10.24
C TRP A 280 -13.03 22.04 -11.52
N THR A 281 -11.90 22.61 -11.95
CA THR A 281 -11.77 23.23 -13.27
C THR A 281 -10.43 22.86 -13.89
N TYR A 282 -10.39 22.77 -15.23
CA TYR A 282 -9.14 22.55 -15.97
C TYR A 282 -8.46 23.87 -16.38
N GLU A 283 -9.22 24.94 -16.60
CA GLU A 283 -8.70 26.20 -17.17
C GLU A 283 -9.14 27.46 -16.39
N GLY A 284 -10.02 27.31 -15.39
CA GLY A 284 -10.65 28.44 -14.71
C GLY A 284 -9.75 29.24 -13.76
N LEU A 285 -8.51 28.81 -13.52
CA LEU A 285 -7.53 29.52 -12.68
C LEU A 285 -6.42 30.18 -13.51
N GLY A 286 -6.82 31.00 -14.48
CA GLY A 286 -5.87 31.65 -15.41
C GLY A 286 -5.18 30.66 -16.34
N GLY A 287 -5.91 29.65 -16.82
CA GLY A 287 -5.39 28.58 -17.69
C GLY A 287 -4.83 27.36 -16.94
N ASN A 288 -4.92 27.33 -15.60
CA ASN A 288 -4.47 26.21 -14.79
C ASN A 288 -5.64 25.42 -14.20
N SER A 289 -5.40 24.13 -13.96
CA SER A 289 -6.33 23.27 -13.25
C SER A 289 -6.32 23.52 -11.74
N GLY A 290 -7.47 23.31 -11.11
CA GLY A 290 -7.58 23.46 -9.67
C GLY A 290 -9.01 23.40 -9.17
N TRP A 291 -9.14 23.71 -7.89
CA TRP A 291 -10.42 23.73 -7.19
C TRP A 291 -10.88 25.17 -6.97
N ALA A 292 -12.18 25.39 -7.04
CA ALA A 292 -12.80 26.67 -6.71
C ALA A 292 -14.04 26.45 -5.83
N ALA A 293 -14.29 27.41 -4.94
CA ALA A 293 -15.49 27.40 -4.13
C ALA A 293 -16.74 27.50 -5.03
N PRO A 294 -17.90 26.97 -4.58
CA PRO A 294 -19.14 27.08 -5.33
C PRO A 294 -19.44 28.53 -5.75
N GLY A 295 -19.82 28.72 -7.01
CA GLY A 295 -20.18 30.04 -7.56
C GLY A 295 -19.02 30.99 -7.87
N VAL A 296 -17.77 30.63 -7.58
CA VAL A 296 -16.58 31.44 -7.93
C VAL A 296 -16.29 31.41 -9.43
N LEU A 297 -16.48 30.23 -10.04
CA LEU A 297 -16.29 30.02 -11.47
C LEU A 297 -17.61 29.65 -12.13
N THR A 298 -17.83 30.15 -13.33
CA THR A 298 -18.98 29.83 -14.18
C THR A 298 -18.48 29.47 -15.57
N GLY A 299 -18.90 28.34 -16.13
CA GLY A 299 -18.49 27.88 -17.46
C GLY A 299 -18.73 26.39 -17.66
N GLU A 300 -18.68 25.93 -18.91
CA GLU A 300 -18.90 24.51 -19.27
C GLU A 300 -17.79 23.59 -18.72
N ASP A 301 -16.60 24.12 -18.42
CA ASP A 301 -15.45 23.33 -17.92
C ASP A 301 -15.38 23.20 -16.38
N VAL A 302 -16.39 23.71 -15.67
CA VAL A 302 -16.48 23.62 -14.21
C VAL A 302 -17.26 22.37 -13.82
N HIS A 303 -16.61 21.46 -13.11
CA HIS A 303 -17.16 20.18 -12.65
C HIS A 303 -17.45 20.26 -11.15
N CYS A 304 -18.70 20.51 -10.80
CA CYS A 304 -19.13 20.51 -9.40
C CYS A 304 -19.69 19.15 -8.99
N PRO A 305 -19.38 18.65 -7.79
CA PRO A 305 -20.14 17.55 -7.19
C PRO A 305 -21.62 17.96 -7.03
N GLY A 306 -22.52 17.09 -7.49
CA GLY A 306 -23.97 17.24 -7.36
C GLY A 306 -24.54 16.51 -6.15
#